data_AF-A0A7R9IUL9-F1
#
_entry.id   AF-A0A7R9IUL9-F1
#
_cell.length_a   1.000
_cell.length_b   1.000
_cell.length_c   1.000
_cell.angle_alpha   90.00
_cell.angle_beta   90.00
_cell.angle_gamma   90.00
#
_symmetry.space_group_name_H-M   'P 1'
#
loop_
_entity.id
_entity.type
_entity.pdbx_description
1 polymer ?
#
loop_
_entity_poly.entity_id
_entity_poly.type
_entity_poly.pdbx_seq_one_letter_code
_entity_poly.pdbx_strand_id
1 'polypeptide(L)'
;MVWACNEDGKREDAKENDRDEVCKKNTARETKKAMREADNRKCASERRRMEVIKGGRKEGEGGILLNWPGHRLETDGDDDDACGGNITEQRLIKSPVNNNQHNSRVRCNWLITAPVGKRVTLRFTSLKIEQHMSCNYDYIEPYDDKTTSEKKRMGRYCGDLDSDPPTIHSTGRYLSLLFVTDGSSQGEGFLASVMFTTVCGGITNVSQQSQTLRYPASGKYATFLDCAWTLVAPLGQIVQLQITSLDIASCFNMSTASCDCDYLEVLN
;
A
#
# COMPACT_ATOMS: atom_id res chain seq x y z
N MET A 1 -41.44 28.17 -34.15
CA MET A 1 -42.29 28.06 -32.94
C MET A 1 -41.98 26.75 -32.26
N VAL A 2 -41.27 26.79 -31.13
CA VAL A 2 -41.09 25.64 -30.24
C VAL A 2 -41.40 26.14 -28.84
N TRP A 3 -42.24 25.41 -28.11
CA TRP A 3 -42.64 25.75 -26.73
C TRP A 3 -41.83 24.90 -25.76
N ALA A 4 -41.50 25.45 -24.58
CA ALA A 4 -40.94 24.71 -23.45
C ALA A 4 -41.91 24.75 -22.26
N CYS A 5 -41.90 23.68 -21.44
CA CYS A 5 -42.66 23.58 -20.20
C CYS A 5 -41.77 23.92 -18.99
N ASN A 6 -42.30 24.64 -18.00
CA ASN A 6 -41.67 24.78 -16.68
C ASN A 6 -42.02 23.60 -15.75
N GLU A 7 -41.38 23.54 -14.58
CA GLU A 7 -41.42 22.43 -13.61
C GLU A 7 -42.81 22.04 -13.06
N ASP A 8 -43.88 22.80 -13.38
CA ASP A 8 -45.30 22.46 -13.11
C ASP A 8 -46.21 22.38 -14.36
N GLY A 9 -45.67 22.44 -15.58
CA GLY A 9 -46.41 22.08 -16.81
C GLY A 9 -47.38 23.11 -17.42
N LYS A 10 -47.22 24.42 -17.20
CA LYS A 10 -47.99 25.48 -17.93
C LYS A 10 -47.10 26.35 -18.84
N ARG A 11 -47.69 26.80 -19.95
CA ARG A 11 -47.07 27.51 -21.10
C ARG A 11 -47.18 29.04 -20.96
N GLU A 12 -46.05 29.77 -20.96
CA GLU A 12 -46.00 31.23 -21.21
C GLU A 12 -44.72 31.64 -21.95
N ASP A 13 -44.78 32.75 -22.70
CA ASP A 13 -43.75 33.26 -23.60
C ASP A 13 -42.66 34.07 -22.88
N ALA A 14 -41.37 33.78 -23.10
CA ALA A 14 -40.26 34.54 -22.54
C ALA A 14 -39.25 35.00 -23.61
N LYS A 15 -38.91 36.30 -23.53
CA LYS A 15 -37.99 37.03 -24.41
C LYS A 15 -36.51 36.71 -24.13
N GLU A 16 -35.74 36.88 -25.19
CA GLU A 16 -34.32 36.58 -25.40
C GLU A 16 -33.37 37.58 -24.71
N ASN A 17 -32.70 37.15 -23.63
CA ASN A 17 -31.26 37.30 -23.34
C ASN A 17 -30.94 36.90 -21.88
N ASP A 18 -29.73 36.39 -21.64
CA ASP A 18 -29.11 35.97 -20.36
C ASP A 18 -29.53 34.61 -19.74
N ARG A 19 -29.13 33.48 -20.36
CA ARG A 19 -29.18 32.15 -19.71
C ARG A 19 -28.05 31.14 -20.02
N ASP A 20 -26.88 31.57 -20.50
CA ASP A 20 -25.84 30.59 -20.91
C ASP A 20 -24.78 30.22 -19.86
N GLU A 21 -24.72 30.87 -18.69
CA GLU A 21 -23.64 30.60 -17.71
C GLU A 21 -24.06 29.90 -16.41
N VAL A 22 -25.34 29.92 -16.03
CA VAL A 22 -25.82 29.29 -14.78
C VAL A 22 -26.32 27.86 -15.02
N CYS A 23 -26.88 27.55 -16.19
CA CYS A 23 -27.40 26.21 -16.50
C CYS A 23 -26.29 25.16 -16.76
N LYS A 24 -25.09 25.59 -17.19
CA LYS A 24 -23.92 24.71 -17.39
C LYS A 24 -23.23 24.32 -16.08
N LYS A 25 -23.36 25.11 -15.01
CA LYS A 25 -22.69 24.84 -13.71
C LYS A 25 -23.46 23.85 -12.84
N ASN A 26 -24.79 23.82 -12.92
CA ASN A 26 -25.61 22.92 -12.07
C ASN A 26 -25.75 21.50 -12.64
N THR A 27 -25.80 21.33 -13.97
CA THR A 27 -25.80 20.00 -14.60
C THR A 27 -24.46 19.26 -14.46
N ALA A 28 -23.33 19.98 -14.44
CA ALA A 28 -22.00 19.39 -14.24
C ALA A 28 -21.72 18.93 -12.79
N ARG A 29 -22.40 19.55 -11.81
CA ARG A 29 -22.22 19.21 -10.38
C ARG A 29 -23.08 18.00 -9.97
N GLU A 30 -24.28 17.90 -10.54
CA GLU A 30 -25.19 16.76 -10.35
C GLU A 30 -24.69 15.50 -11.08
N THR A 31 -24.18 15.63 -12.32
CA THR A 31 -23.61 14.49 -13.08
C THR A 31 -22.32 13.94 -12.47
N LYS A 32 -21.44 14.78 -11.92
CA LYS A 32 -20.24 14.31 -11.19
C LYS A 32 -20.57 13.58 -9.89
N LYS A 33 -21.66 13.95 -9.21
CA LYS A 33 -22.13 13.28 -7.99
C LYS A 33 -22.78 11.92 -8.33
N ALA A 34 -23.58 11.86 -9.40
CA ALA A 34 -24.19 10.63 -9.88
C ALA A 34 -23.18 9.63 -10.47
N MET A 35 -22.14 10.10 -11.17
CA MET A 35 -21.07 9.23 -11.69
C MET A 35 -20.20 8.64 -10.56
N ARG A 36 -19.90 9.42 -9.51
CA ARG A 36 -19.19 8.92 -8.32
C ARG A 36 -19.97 7.85 -7.55
N GLU A 37 -21.29 7.98 -7.46
CA GLU A 37 -22.15 6.99 -6.81
C GLU A 37 -22.42 5.74 -7.66
N ALA A 38 -22.18 5.81 -8.98
CA ALA A 38 -22.29 4.67 -9.89
C ALA A 38 -21.01 3.81 -9.89
N ASP A 39 -19.82 4.43 -9.84
CA ASP A 39 -18.54 3.71 -9.78
C ASP A 39 -18.33 2.98 -8.45
N ASN A 40 -18.74 3.57 -7.31
CA ASN A 40 -18.67 2.91 -6.00
C ASN A 40 -19.53 1.64 -5.89
N ARG A 41 -20.60 1.53 -6.68
CA ARG A 41 -21.47 0.34 -6.71
C ARG A 41 -20.85 -0.81 -7.52
N LYS A 42 -19.94 -0.51 -8.44
CA LYS A 42 -19.31 -1.50 -9.32
C LYS A 42 -18.20 -2.30 -8.62
N CYS A 43 -17.56 -1.73 -7.61
CA CYS A 43 -16.56 -2.42 -6.78
C CYS A 43 -17.15 -3.56 -5.91
N ALA A 44 -18.47 -3.65 -5.77
CA ALA A 44 -19.11 -4.61 -4.87
C ALA A 44 -19.49 -5.96 -5.51
N SER A 45 -19.33 -6.18 -6.84
CA SER A 45 -20.03 -7.31 -7.49
C SER A 45 -19.26 -8.19 -8.48
N GLU A 46 -17.95 -8.11 -8.68
CA GLU A 46 -17.30 -8.95 -9.70
C GLU A 46 -16.06 -9.70 -9.20
N ARG A 47 -16.26 -10.95 -8.74
CA ARG A 47 -15.26 -12.02 -8.83
C ARG A 47 -15.89 -13.22 -9.56
N ARG A 48 -15.44 -13.51 -10.79
CA ARG A 48 -15.26 -14.87 -11.32
C ARG A 48 -14.59 -14.88 -12.71
N ARG A 49 -13.66 -15.83 -12.85
CA ARG A 49 -13.10 -16.45 -14.06
C ARG A 49 -11.84 -15.79 -14.67
N MET A 50 -10.67 -16.37 -14.35
CA MET A 50 -9.46 -16.25 -15.17
C MET A 50 -9.60 -17.15 -16.40
N GLU A 51 -9.30 -16.63 -17.58
CA GLU A 51 -8.92 -17.42 -18.76
C GLU A 51 -7.46 -17.12 -19.13
N VAL A 52 -6.75 -18.19 -19.47
CA VAL A 52 -5.34 -18.23 -19.85
C VAL A 52 -5.19 -17.72 -21.28
N ILE A 53 -4.33 -16.74 -21.51
CA ILE A 53 -3.84 -16.38 -22.85
C ILE A 53 -2.32 -16.51 -22.87
N LYS A 54 -1.82 -17.42 -23.72
CA LYS A 54 -0.41 -17.56 -24.08
C LYS A 54 -0.05 -16.55 -25.19
N GLY A 55 1.17 -16.02 -25.11
CA GLY A 55 2.01 -15.80 -26.30
C GLY A 55 2.67 -14.43 -26.43
N GLY A 56 3.99 -14.41 -26.61
CA GLY A 56 4.67 -13.39 -27.44
C GLY A 56 5.88 -12.70 -26.81
N ARG A 57 7.08 -13.28 -27.02
CA ARG A 57 8.41 -12.69 -26.79
C ARG A 57 8.67 -11.50 -27.73
N LYS A 58 9.30 -10.42 -27.22
CA LYS A 58 10.31 -9.63 -27.96
C LYS A 58 11.35 -9.04 -27.00
N GLU A 59 12.61 -9.25 -27.36
CA GLU A 59 13.82 -8.63 -26.79
C GLU A 59 13.96 -7.17 -27.30
N GLY A 60 14.65 -6.34 -26.52
CA GLY A 60 15.08 -5.00 -26.94
C GLY A 60 15.66 -4.19 -25.77
N GLU A 61 16.98 -4.02 -25.80
CA GLU A 61 17.83 -3.27 -24.86
C GLU A 61 17.51 -1.76 -24.80
N GLY A 62 17.94 -1.10 -23.72
CA GLY A 62 18.05 0.37 -23.67
C GLY A 62 17.93 0.98 -22.27
N GLY A 63 18.98 0.86 -21.46
CA GLY A 63 19.10 1.61 -20.21
C GLY A 63 19.24 3.11 -20.48
N ILE A 64 18.41 3.92 -19.82
CA ILE A 64 18.47 5.39 -19.89
C ILE A 64 19.17 5.89 -18.62
N LEU A 65 20.40 6.38 -18.78
CA LEU A 65 21.12 7.16 -17.79
C LEU A 65 20.57 8.59 -17.81
N LEU A 66 19.97 9.05 -16.71
CA LEU A 66 19.59 10.45 -16.53
C LEU A 66 20.65 11.15 -15.68
N ASN A 67 21.54 11.92 -16.33
CA ASN A 67 22.47 12.83 -15.67
C ASN A 67 21.77 14.16 -15.35
N TRP A 68 21.84 14.61 -14.10
CA TRP A 68 21.50 15.98 -13.69
C TRP A 68 22.80 16.74 -13.34
N PRO A 69 23.07 17.94 -13.90
CA PRO A 69 24.27 18.69 -13.56
C PRO A 69 24.09 19.43 -12.23
N GLY A 70 24.95 19.17 -11.25
CA GLY A 70 25.06 20.06 -10.07
C GLY A 70 25.54 19.46 -8.75
N HIS A 71 25.61 18.13 -8.57
CA HIS A 71 26.10 17.54 -7.32
C HIS A 71 27.51 16.96 -7.49
N ARG A 72 28.49 17.67 -6.93
CA ARG A 72 29.80 17.10 -6.59
C ARG A 72 29.57 16.15 -5.41
N LEU A 73 29.55 14.85 -5.69
CA LEU A 73 29.68 13.84 -4.64
C LEU A 73 31.10 13.92 -4.12
N GLU A 74 31.27 14.40 -2.89
CA GLU A 74 32.48 14.15 -2.13
C GLU A 74 32.51 12.65 -1.86
N THR A 75 33.49 11.97 -2.48
CA THR A 75 33.72 10.53 -2.32
C THR A 75 34.41 10.29 -0.99
N ASP A 76 33.63 10.10 0.07
CA ASP A 76 34.11 9.53 1.32
C ASP A 76 33.83 8.02 1.30
N GLY A 77 34.84 7.25 0.89
CA GLY A 77 35.02 5.82 1.21
C GLY A 77 34.15 4.82 0.44
N ASP A 78 34.76 4.15 -0.53
CA ASP A 78 34.36 2.81 -0.99
C ASP A 78 34.51 1.81 0.18
N ASP A 79 33.48 1.69 1.01
CA ASP A 79 33.20 0.49 1.81
C ASP A 79 31.94 -0.14 1.20
N ASP A 80 32.12 -0.93 0.13
CA ASP A 80 31.05 -1.70 -0.54
C ASP A 80 30.34 -2.71 0.40
N ASP A 81 30.82 -2.87 1.64
CA ASP A 81 30.28 -3.73 2.69
C ASP A 81 29.52 -2.97 3.80
N ALA A 82 29.49 -1.63 3.79
CA ALA A 82 28.81 -0.85 4.82
C ALA A 82 27.29 -0.78 4.58
N CYS A 83 26.54 -1.65 5.28
CA CYS A 83 25.08 -1.66 5.27
C CYS A 83 24.49 -1.62 6.69
N GLY A 84 23.24 -1.19 6.82
CA GLY A 84 22.55 -1.06 8.10
C GLY A 84 22.35 0.40 8.55
N GLY A 85 22.20 0.59 9.85
CA GLY A 85 22.11 1.90 10.50
C GLY A 85 20.72 2.23 11.07
N ASN A 86 20.60 3.44 11.62
CA ASN A 86 19.36 3.92 12.23
C ASN A 86 18.48 4.62 11.19
N ILE A 87 17.21 4.24 11.12
CA ILE A 87 16.23 4.83 10.22
C ILE A 87 15.12 5.47 11.05
N THR A 88 15.01 6.78 10.93
CA THR A 88 14.00 7.59 11.66
C THR A 88 13.02 8.27 10.71
N GLU A 89 13.11 7.99 9.41
CA GLU A 89 12.29 8.57 8.35
C GLU A 89 11.76 7.49 7.42
N GLN A 90 10.70 7.83 6.68
CA GLN A 90 10.14 6.93 5.66
C GLN A 90 11.03 6.95 4.43
N ARG A 91 11.51 5.78 4.00
CA ARG A 91 12.40 5.65 2.84
C ARG A 91 12.44 4.21 2.34
N LEU A 92 13.03 4.02 1.16
CA LEU A 92 13.40 2.69 0.69
C LEU A 92 14.70 2.23 1.36
N ILE A 93 14.77 0.94 1.64
CA ILE A 93 15.99 0.24 2.05
C ILE A 93 16.23 -0.94 1.13
N LYS A 94 17.50 -1.25 0.89
CA LYS A 94 17.91 -2.35 0.02
C LYS A 94 19.13 -3.06 0.59
N SER A 95 19.33 -4.31 0.18
CA SER A 95 20.59 -5.01 0.40
C SER A 95 21.75 -4.31 -0.33
N PRO A 96 23.00 -4.40 0.18
CA PRO A 96 24.17 -4.08 -0.62
C PRO A 96 24.22 -5.03 -1.82
N VAL A 97 24.47 -4.49 -3.02
CA VAL A 97 24.45 -5.26 -4.27
C VAL A 97 25.69 -4.96 -5.10
N ASN A 98 26.26 -6.02 -5.70
CA ASN A 98 27.35 -5.96 -6.67
C ASN A 98 26.94 -6.79 -7.90
N ASN A 99 27.07 -6.22 -9.11
CA ASN A 99 26.66 -6.85 -10.37
C ASN A 99 25.23 -7.44 -10.35
N ASN A 100 24.27 -6.71 -9.78
CA ASN A 100 22.85 -7.08 -9.61
C ASN A 100 22.59 -8.28 -8.69
N GLN A 101 23.57 -8.69 -7.88
CA GLN A 101 23.42 -9.71 -6.85
C GLN A 101 23.73 -9.11 -5.49
N HIS A 102 23.09 -9.58 -4.42
CA HIS A 102 23.45 -9.11 -3.09
C HIS A 102 24.86 -9.56 -2.69
N ASN A 103 25.55 -8.75 -1.89
CA ASN A 103 26.91 -9.10 -1.45
C ASN A 103 26.91 -10.39 -0.62
N SER A 104 27.99 -11.17 -0.73
CA SER A 104 28.25 -12.34 0.09
C SER A 104 28.89 -11.95 1.43
N ARG A 105 28.68 -12.73 2.49
CA ARG A 105 29.28 -12.56 3.83
C ARG A 105 28.97 -11.22 4.49
N VAL A 106 27.81 -10.63 4.21
CA VAL A 106 27.38 -9.38 4.84
C VAL A 106 26.46 -9.64 6.03
N ARG A 107 26.52 -8.74 7.01
CA ARG A 107 25.63 -8.71 8.16
C ARG A 107 25.12 -7.29 8.37
N CYS A 108 23.98 -6.98 7.77
CA CYS A 108 23.36 -5.66 7.86
C CYS A 108 22.34 -5.65 8.99
N ASN A 109 22.38 -4.62 9.84
CA ASN A 109 21.38 -4.42 10.88
C ASN A 109 20.81 -3.01 10.80
N TRP A 110 19.49 -2.91 10.61
CA TRP A 110 18.77 -1.64 10.66
C TRP A 110 17.93 -1.55 11.93
N LEU A 111 18.05 -0.43 12.64
CA LEU A 111 17.10 -0.05 13.69
C LEU A 111 16.16 1.01 13.14
N ILE A 112 14.90 0.64 12.93
CA ILE A 112 13.87 1.52 12.44
C ILE A 112 13.05 2.04 13.61
N THR A 113 12.98 3.36 13.75
CA THR A 113 12.26 4.05 14.82
C THR A 113 11.19 4.98 14.25
N ALA A 114 9.93 4.59 14.40
CA ALA A 114 8.80 5.43 14.07
C ALA A 114 8.64 6.59 15.08
N PRO A 115 7.98 7.69 14.70
CA PRO A 115 7.51 8.73 15.61
C PRO A 115 6.64 8.16 16.74
N VAL A 116 6.54 8.89 17.85
CA VAL A 116 5.66 8.52 18.97
C VAL A 116 4.21 8.40 18.48
N GLY A 117 3.51 7.35 18.91
CA GLY A 117 2.12 7.08 18.53
C GLY A 117 1.94 6.38 17.17
N LYS A 118 3.04 6.08 16.47
CA LYS A 118 3.03 5.31 15.22
C LYS A 118 3.76 3.98 15.38
N ARG A 119 3.48 3.06 14.47
CA ARG A 119 4.23 1.81 14.28
C ARG A 119 5.04 1.83 13.00
N VAL A 120 6.05 0.98 12.92
CA VAL A 120 6.78 0.67 11.68
C VAL A 120 5.98 -0.33 10.87
N THR A 121 5.71 0.00 9.61
CA THR A 121 5.29 -0.93 8.56
C THR A 121 6.43 -1.07 7.57
N LEU A 122 6.97 -2.28 7.43
CA LEU A 122 8.01 -2.62 6.46
C LEU A 122 7.39 -3.47 5.35
N ARG A 123 7.31 -2.91 4.14
CA ARG A 123 6.72 -3.59 2.97
C ARG A 123 7.80 -3.95 1.97
N PHE A 124 8.02 -5.23 1.72
CA PHE A 124 8.93 -5.66 0.67
C PHE A 124 8.28 -5.40 -0.69
N THR A 125 9.04 -4.83 -1.62
CA THR A 125 8.64 -4.69 -3.04
C THR A 125 9.37 -5.69 -3.92
N SER A 126 10.54 -6.15 -3.47
CA SER A 126 11.23 -7.30 -4.02
C SER A 126 12.02 -8.00 -2.93
N LEU A 127 12.04 -9.33 -2.95
CA LEU A 127 12.79 -10.17 -2.02
C LEU A 127 13.19 -11.47 -2.72
N LYS A 128 14.43 -11.50 -3.20
CA LYS A 128 15.06 -12.60 -3.91
C LYS A 128 16.46 -12.85 -3.35
N ILE A 129 16.55 -13.71 -2.36
CA ILE A 129 17.82 -14.13 -1.76
C ILE A 129 17.96 -15.65 -1.86
N GLU A 130 19.09 -16.22 -1.46
CA GLU A 130 19.31 -17.66 -1.60
C GLU A 130 18.14 -18.49 -1.05
N GLN A 131 17.67 -19.45 -1.85
CA GLN A 131 16.63 -20.37 -1.42
C GLN A 131 17.23 -21.53 -0.62
N HIS A 132 16.76 -21.71 0.61
CA HIS A 132 17.12 -22.85 1.43
C HIS A 132 15.92 -23.33 2.26
N MET A 133 15.73 -24.64 2.41
CA MET A 133 14.57 -25.23 3.12
C MET A 133 14.39 -24.70 4.55
N SER A 134 15.49 -24.28 5.19
CA SER A 134 15.47 -23.72 6.55
C SER A 134 16.00 -22.29 6.64
N CYS A 135 16.31 -21.64 5.50
CA CYS A 135 16.90 -20.29 5.47
C CYS A 135 18.12 -20.14 6.41
N ASN A 136 19.10 -21.05 6.32
CA ASN A 136 20.25 -21.07 7.25
C ASN A 136 21.49 -20.39 6.67
N TYR A 137 21.49 -20.11 5.37
CA TYR A 137 22.59 -19.47 4.65
C TYR A 137 22.28 -17.98 4.55
N ASP A 138 21.55 -17.57 3.51
CA ASP A 138 21.04 -16.20 3.40
C ASP A 138 19.64 -16.07 3.99
N TYR A 139 19.45 -15.01 4.78
CA TYR A 139 18.15 -14.75 5.38
C TYR A 139 17.95 -13.30 5.80
N ILE A 140 16.68 -12.94 5.93
CA ILE A 140 16.22 -11.70 6.54
C ILE A 140 15.31 -11.98 7.73
N GLU A 141 15.58 -11.31 8.86
CA GLU A 141 14.87 -11.48 10.13
C GLU A 141 14.41 -10.12 10.66
N PRO A 142 13.10 -9.84 10.64
CA PRO A 142 12.52 -8.73 11.38
C PRO A 142 12.26 -9.10 12.84
N TYR A 143 12.48 -8.13 13.73
CA TYR A 143 12.28 -8.23 15.16
C TYR A 143 11.40 -7.08 15.65
N ASP A 144 10.37 -7.40 16.44
CA ASP A 144 9.42 -6.45 17.00
C ASP A 144 9.95 -5.80 18.30
N ASP A 145 11.15 -5.23 18.22
CA ASP A 145 11.81 -4.50 19.29
C ASP A 145 12.98 -3.65 18.75
N LYS A 146 13.70 -2.96 19.64
CA LYS A 146 14.95 -2.25 19.33
C LYS A 146 16.16 -3.17 19.10
N THR A 147 16.02 -4.46 19.37
CA THR A 147 17.13 -5.42 19.39
C THR A 147 16.75 -6.69 18.66
N THR A 148 17.76 -7.42 18.19
CA THR A 148 17.61 -8.74 17.56
C THR A 148 17.45 -9.84 18.62
N SER A 149 16.49 -9.68 19.52
CA SER A 149 16.18 -10.69 20.55
C SER A 149 15.34 -11.81 19.95
N GLU A 150 15.76 -13.07 20.09
CA GLU A 150 15.02 -14.23 19.55
C GLU A 150 13.56 -14.31 20.03
N LYS A 151 13.26 -13.82 21.24
CA LYS A 151 11.88 -13.76 21.77
C LYS A 151 10.97 -12.79 21.02
N LYS A 152 11.54 -11.91 20.21
CA LYS A 152 10.89 -10.85 19.44
C LYS A 152 11.01 -11.05 17.93
N ARG A 153 11.62 -12.15 17.47
CA ARG A 153 11.72 -12.45 16.05
C ARG A 153 10.33 -12.74 15.49
N MET A 154 9.97 -12.02 14.43
CA MET A 154 8.66 -12.15 13.78
C MET A 154 8.66 -13.23 12.70
N GLY A 155 9.83 -13.53 12.14
CA GLY A 155 10.01 -14.57 11.13
C GLY A 155 11.45 -14.59 10.62
N ARG A 156 11.73 -15.57 9.77
CA ARG A 156 12.95 -15.67 8.97
C ARG A 156 12.55 -15.98 7.54
N TYR A 157 13.02 -15.18 6.59
CA TYR A 157 12.62 -15.27 5.18
C TYR A 157 13.84 -15.47 4.29
N CYS A 158 13.67 -16.27 3.22
CA CYS A 158 14.66 -16.49 2.16
C CYS A 158 13.97 -17.03 0.89
N GLY A 159 14.70 -17.13 -0.23
CA GLY A 159 14.18 -17.51 -1.54
C GLY A 159 13.62 -16.34 -2.37
N ASP A 160 12.88 -16.68 -3.43
CA ASP A 160 12.15 -15.74 -4.29
C ASP A 160 10.70 -15.60 -3.81
N LEU A 161 10.40 -14.43 -3.24
CA LEU A 161 9.08 -14.07 -2.72
C LEU A 161 8.45 -12.91 -3.50
N ASP A 162 8.92 -12.61 -4.72
CA ASP A 162 8.40 -11.47 -5.50
C ASP A 162 6.92 -11.63 -5.90
N SER A 163 6.40 -12.86 -5.94
CA SER A 163 4.99 -13.12 -6.26
C SER A 163 4.02 -12.69 -5.16
N ASP A 164 4.46 -12.73 -3.90
CA ASP A 164 3.71 -12.25 -2.74
C ASP A 164 4.69 -11.77 -1.64
N PRO A 165 5.28 -10.56 -1.81
CA PRO A 165 6.28 -10.08 -0.89
C PRO A 165 5.69 -9.82 0.51
N PRO A 166 6.39 -10.22 1.59
CA PRO A 166 5.87 -10.04 2.93
C PRO A 166 5.69 -8.56 3.28
N THR A 167 4.68 -8.27 4.10
CA THR A 167 4.51 -6.98 4.78
C THR A 167 4.53 -7.20 6.28
N ILE A 168 5.40 -6.47 6.98
CA ILE A 168 5.67 -6.64 8.41
C ILE A 168 5.20 -5.41 9.17
N HIS A 169 4.41 -5.62 10.23
CA HIS A 169 3.95 -4.56 11.12
C HIS A 169 4.48 -4.79 12.52
N SER A 170 5.28 -3.83 13.01
CA SER A 170 5.63 -3.79 14.44
C SER A 170 4.40 -3.50 15.31
N THR A 171 4.42 -3.97 16.56
CA THR A 171 3.39 -3.65 17.55
C THR A 171 3.63 -2.28 18.19
N GLY A 172 4.91 -1.87 18.27
CA GLY A 172 5.33 -0.60 18.81
C GLY A 172 5.99 0.30 17.75
N ARG A 173 6.76 1.28 18.23
CA ARG A 173 7.46 2.23 17.36
C ARG A 173 8.84 1.76 16.89
N TYR A 174 9.27 0.57 17.27
CA TYR A 174 10.61 0.06 17.00
C TYR A 174 10.52 -1.24 16.22
N LEU A 175 11.39 -1.38 15.22
CA LEU A 175 11.60 -2.62 14.49
C LEU A 175 13.09 -2.73 14.16
N SER A 176 13.69 -3.88 14.49
CA SER A 176 15.04 -4.21 14.04
C SER A 176 14.96 -5.17 12.87
N LEU A 177 15.78 -4.94 11.84
CA LEU A 177 15.85 -5.79 10.65
C LEU A 177 17.28 -6.27 10.48
N LEU A 178 17.46 -7.59 10.51
CA LEU A 178 18.75 -8.24 10.33
C LEU A 178 18.77 -8.94 8.97
N PHE A 179 19.77 -8.64 8.14
CA PHE A 179 20.04 -9.35 6.90
C PHE A 179 21.43 -9.98 7.00
N VAL A 180 21.52 -11.29 6.73
CA VAL A 180 22.75 -12.07 6.82
C VAL A 180 22.90 -12.87 5.54
N THR A 181 24.12 -12.89 4.99
CA THR A 181 24.48 -13.71 3.84
C THR A 181 25.72 -14.56 4.10
N ASP A 182 25.84 -15.67 3.38
CA ASP A 182 26.99 -16.56 3.43
C ASP A 182 27.96 -16.32 2.25
N GLY A 183 28.93 -17.23 2.04
CA GLY A 183 29.95 -17.09 1.02
C GLY A 183 29.58 -17.57 -0.38
N SER A 184 28.35 -18.04 -0.59
CA SER A 184 27.88 -18.72 -1.80
C SER A 184 26.52 -18.22 -2.27
N SER A 185 26.11 -18.64 -3.48
CA SER A 185 24.73 -18.56 -4.00
C SER A 185 23.98 -17.24 -3.77
N GLN A 186 24.24 -16.21 -4.56
CA GLN A 186 23.56 -14.92 -4.40
C GLN A 186 22.28 -14.81 -5.23
N GLY A 187 21.23 -14.26 -4.62
CA GLY A 187 20.04 -13.73 -5.30
C GLY A 187 20.19 -12.24 -5.65
N GLU A 188 19.12 -11.63 -6.20
CA GLU A 188 19.07 -10.20 -6.57
C GLU A 188 19.06 -9.27 -5.34
N GLY A 189 18.75 -9.80 -4.15
CA GLY A 189 18.70 -9.08 -2.90
C GLY A 189 17.27 -8.73 -2.47
N PHE A 190 17.12 -7.59 -1.79
CA PHE A 190 15.80 -7.10 -1.40
C PHE A 190 15.67 -5.59 -1.60
N LEU A 191 14.42 -5.15 -1.80
CA LEU A 191 14.01 -3.76 -1.75
C LEU A 191 12.75 -3.68 -0.87
N ALA A 192 12.77 -2.82 0.15
CA ALA A 192 11.65 -2.65 1.05
C ALA A 192 11.38 -1.17 1.34
N SER A 193 10.10 -0.83 1.48
CA SER A 193 9.61 0.49 1.88
C SER A 193 9.37 0.54 3.37
N VAL A 194 10.04 1.47 4.05
CA VAL A 194 9.82 1.80 5.46
C VAL A 194 8.75 2.88 5.54
N MET A 195 7.64 2.55 6.19
CA MET A 195 6.50 3.44 6.40
C MET A 195 6.17 3.54 7.88
N PHE A 196 5.61 4.68 8.29
CA PHE A 196 5.16 4.92 9.66
C PHE A 196 3.66 5.11 9.69
N THR A 197 2.96 4.09 10.15
CA THR A 197 1.51 4.00 10.11
C THR A 197 0.93 4.27 11.49
N THR A 198 -0.25 4.87 11.51
CA THR A 198 -1.02 5.00 12.75
C THR A 198 -1.52 3.62 13.16
N VAL A 199 -1.48 3.31 14.45
CA VAL A 199 -2.06 2.07 14.95
C VAL A 199 -3.58 2.17 14.86
N CYS A 200 -4.20 1.21 14.16
CA CYS A 200 -5.63 1.09 13.98
C CYS A 200 -6.03 -0.35 13.73
N GLY A 201 -7.31 -0.63 13.91
CA GLY A 201 -7.80 -2.00 13.79
C GLY A 201 -7.80 -2.75 15.12
N GLY A 202 -7.78 -4.08 15.02
CA GLY A 202 -7.79 -5.00 16.15
C GLY A 202 -9.05 -5.86 16.21
N ILE A 203 -9.12 -6.71 17.23
CA ILE A 203 -10.27 -7.57 17.49
C ILE A 203 -11.37 -6.75 18.15
N THR A 204 -12.55 -6.75 17.54
CA THR A 204 -13.75 -6.11 18.08
C THR A 204 -14.83 -7.17 18.31
N ASN A 205 -15.20 -7.36 19.58
CA ASN A 205 -16.32 -8.21 19.94
C ASN A 205 -17.62 -7.45 19.69
N VAL A 206 -18.33 -7.85 18.64
CA VAL A 206 -19.63 -7.27 18.30
C VAL A 206 -20.72 -7.98 19.11
N SER A 207 -21.75 -7.25 19.51
CA SER A 207 -22.89 -7.79 20.25
C SER A 207 -24.20 -7.42 19.55
N GLN A 208 -25.33 -7.67 20.18
CA GLN A 208 -26.63 -7.25 19.64
C GLN A 208 -26.78 -5.71 19.52
N GLN A 209 -25.95 -4.93 20.22
CA GLN A 209 -25.89 -3.49 20.04
C GLN A 209 -24.98 -3.12 18.87
N SER A 210 -25.49 -2.29 17.96
CA SER A 210 -24.71 -1.77 16.84
C SER A 210 -23.51 -0.95 17.34
N GLN A 211 -22.33 -1.29 16.84
CA GLN A 211 -21.10 -0.56 17.09
C GLN A 211 -20.66 0.13 15.80
N THR A 212 -20.16 1.37 15.92
CA THR A 212 -19.62 2.11 14.77
C THR A 212 -18.10 2.04 14.80
N LEU A 213 -17.51 1.48 13.74
CA LEU A 213 -16.06 1.53 13.53
C LEU A 213 -15.69 2.74 12.67
N ARG A 214 -14.57 3.38 13.02
CA ARG A 214 -13.99 4.50 12.26
C ARG A 214 -12.47 4.36 12.24
N TYR A 215 -11.86 4.82 11.15
CA TYR A 215 -10.41 4.99 11.10
C TYR A 215 -9.96 6.10 12.08
N PRO A 216 -8.71 6.06 12.57
CA PRO A 216 -8.26 6.96 13.63
C PRO A 216 -7.87 8.35 13.08
N ALA A 217 -8.82 9.12 12.56
CA ALA A 217 -8.58 10.51 12.21
C ALA A 217 -9.81 11.40 12.39
N SER A 218 -9.56 12.67 12.67
CA SER A 218 -10.54 13.75 12.81
C SER A 218 -10.76 14.52 11.49
N GLY A 219 -10.53 13.86 10.35
CA GLY A 219 -10.54 14.45 9.02
C GLY A 219 -10.12 13.44 7.97
N LYS A 220 -9.27 13.81 7.01
CA LYS A 220 -8.73 12.88 6.02
C LYS A 220 -7.90 11.78 6.69
N TYR A 221 -7.97 10.56 6.16
CA TYR A 221 -7.09 9.48 6.60
C TYR A 221 -5.62 9.79 6.29
N ALA A 222 -4.72 9.23 7.09
CA ALA A 222 -3.29 9.38 6.88
C ALA A 222 -2.83 8.63 5.62
N THR A 223 -1.73 9.08 5.01
CA THR A 223 -1.09 8.30 3.93
C THR A 223 -0.60 6.95 4.45
N PHE A 224 -0.70 5.93 3.60
CA PHE A 224 -0.31 4.54 3.92
C PHE A 224 -1.02 3.99 5.16
N LEU A 225 -2.24 4.44 5.43
CA LEU A 225 -3.04 3.90 6.53
C LEU A 225 -3.39 2.44 6.23
N ASP A 226 -2.94 1.54 7.08
CA ASP A 226 -3.17 0.10 6.96
C ASP A 226 -3.78 -0.42 8.27
N CYS A 227 -5.11 -0.61 8.23
CA CYS A 227 -5.93 -0.99 9.36
C CYS A 227 -6.66 -2.30 9.05
N ALA A 228 -6.61 -3.24 9.99
CA ALA A 228 -7.37 -4.49 9.91
C ALA A 228 -8.22 -4.67 11.17
N TRP A 229 -9.54 -4.82 11.00
CA TRP A 229 -10.46 -5.14 12.09
C TRP A 229 -10.93 -6.59 11.96
N THR A 230 -10.84 -7.33 13.07
CA THR A 230 -11.43 -8.67 13.17
C THR A 230 -12.70 -8.57 14.00
N LEU A 231 -13.85 -8.77 13.35
CA LEU A 231 -15.15 -8.73 14.03
C LEU A 231 -15.51 -10.12 14.55
N VAL A 232 -15.72 -10.24 15.86
CA VAL A 232 -16.06 -11.52 16.50
C VAL A 232 -17.47 -11.42 17.07
N ALA A 233 -18.38 -12.25 16.55
CA ALA A 233 -19.74 -12.40 17.06
C ALA A 233 -19.85 -13.57 18.06
N PRO A 234 -20.83 -13.54 18.98
CA PRO A 234 -21.17 -14.68 19.83
C PRO A 234 -21.56 -15.92 19.02
N LEU A 235 -21.43 -17.09 19.65
CA LEU A 235 -21.81 -18.36 19.02
C LEU A 235 -23.25 -18.33 18.52
N GLY A 236 -23.44 -18.77 17.27
CA GLY A 236 -24.75 -18.82 16.61
C GLY A 236 -25.25 -17.48 16.04
N GLN A 237 -24.45 -16.42 16.10
CA GLN A 237 -24.77 -15.12 15.50
C GLN A 237 -23.93 -14.85 14.26
N ILE A 238 -24.46 -14.03 13.35
CA ILE A 238 -23.79 -13.59 12.12
C ILE A 238 -23.45 -12.11 12.28
N VAL A 239 -22.25 -11.71 11.85
CA VAL A 239 -21.86 -10.31 11.77
C VAL A 239 -22.58 -9.66 10.59
N GLN A 240 -23.41 -8.65 10.88
CA GLN A 240 -23.99 -7.80 9.85
C GLN A 240 -23.21 -6.48 9.79
N LEU A 241 -22.58 -6.23 8.64
CA LEU A 241 -21.83 -5.00 8.38
C LEU A 241 -22.66 -4.03 7.54
N GLN A 242 -22.71 -2.75 7.93
CA GLN A 242 -23.29 -1.69 7.13
C GLN A 242 -22.30 -0.52 7.02
N ILE A 243 -21.90 -0.19 5.78
CA ILE A 243 -21.06 0.97 5.49
C ILE A 243 -21.95 2.20 5.45
N THR A 244 -21.81 3.09 6.43
CA THR A 244 -22.61 4.32 6.56
C THR A 244 -22.01 5.50 5.81
N SER A 245 -20.68 5.51 5.65
CA SER A 245 -19.94 6.54 4.92
C SER A 245 -18.65 5.93 4.40
N LEU A 246 -18.30 6.23 3.14
CA LEU A 246 -17.08 5.80 2.49
C LEU A 246 -16.55 6.94 1.63
N ASP A 247 -15.40 7.49 2.01
CA ASP A 247 -14.69 8.53 1.27
C ASP A 247 -13.23 8.08 1.12
N ILE A 248 -12.93 7.43 0.01
CA ILE A 248 -11.62 6.88 -0.33
C ILE A 248 -11.20 7.45 -1.68
N ALA A 249 -9.93 7.80 -1.83
CA ALA A 249 -9.40 8.34 -3.08
C ALA A 249 -9.46 7.30 -4.21
N SER A 250 -9.83 7.76 -5.40
CA SER A 250 -9.79 6.95 -6.62
C SER A 250 -8.41 7.06 -7.27
N CYS A 251 -7.90 5.96 -7.82
CA CYS A 251 -6.62 5.93 -8.50
C CYS A 251 -6.74 6.64 -9.86
N PHE A 252 -5.95 7.69 -10.07
CA PHE A 252 -5.85 8.38 -11.35
C PHE A 252 -4.83 7.68 -12.27
N ASN A 253 -5.15 6.51 -12.82
CA ASN A 253 -4.50 6.04 -14.05
C ASN A 253 -5.32 4.96 -14.81
N MET A 254 -5.68 5.34 -16.04
CA MET A 254 -6.18 4.60 -17.23
C MET A 254 -7.15 3.40 -17.09
N SER A 255 -8.38 3.67 -17.56
CA SER A 255 -9.32 2.76 -18.28
C SER A 255 -9.94 1.56 -17.55
N THR A 256 -9.42 1.15 -16.41
CA THR A 256 -10.06 0.17 -15.54
C THR A 256 -10.07 0.72 -14.13
N ALA A 257 -11.25 0.81 -13.50
CA ALA A 257 -11.39 1.17 -12.10
C ALA A 257 -10.72 0.10 -11.23
N SER A 258 -9.40 0.20 -11.10
CA SER A 258 -8.58 -0.73 -10.33
C SER A 258 -8.42 -0.17 -8.93
N CYS A 259 -8.75 -0.97 -7.91
CA CYS A 259 -8.63 -0.61 -6.49
C CYS A 259 -7.18 -0.75 -6.00
N ASP A 260 -6.21 -0.32 -6.81
CA ASP A 260 -4.77 -0.61 -6.60
C ASP A 260 -4.07 0.43 -5.71
N CYS A 261 -4.76 1.51 -5.35
CA CYS A 261 -4.23 2.55 -4.46
C CYS A 261 -4.87 2.45 -3.07
N ASP A 262 -5.97 3.17 -2.83
CA ASP A 262 -6.68 3.17 -1.56
C ASP A 262 -7.94 2.31 -1.71
N TYR A 263 -8.13 1.37 -0.79
CA TYR A 263 -9.27 0.46 -0.84
C TYR A 263 -9.74 0.07 0.57
N LEU A 264 -10.98 -0.43 0.64
CA LEU A 264 -11.54 -1.13 1.79
C LEU A 264 -11.90 -2.53 1.32
N GLU A 265 -11.30 -3.55 1.92
CA GLU A 265 -11.62 -4.94 1.62
C GLU A 265 -12.37 -5.58 2.80
N VAL A 266 -13.38 -6.40 2.49
CA VAL A 266 -14.11 -7.21 3.47
C VAL A 266 -13.81 -8.67 3.20
N LEU A 267 -13.14 -9.30 4.15
CA LEU A 267 -12.78 -10.71 4.13
C LEU A 267 -13.75 -11.51 5.01
N ASN A 268 -14.07 -12.73 4.61
CA ASN A 268 -14.92 -13.67 5.36
C ASN A 268 -14.10 -14.88 5.81
#